data_AF-A0A6M0GAY0-F1
#
_entry.id   AF-A0A6M0GAY0-F1
#
_cell.length_a   1.000
_cell.length_b   1.000
_cell.length_c   1.000
_cell.angle_alpha   90.00
_cell.angle_beta   90.00
_cell.angle_gamma   90.00
#
_symmetry.space_group_name_H-M   'P 1'
#
loop_
_entity.id
_entity.type
_entity.pdbx_description
1 polymer ?
#
loop_
_entity_poly.entity_id
_entity_poly.type
_entity_poly.pdbx_seq_one_letter_code
_entity_poly.pdbx_strand_id
1 'polypeptide(L)'
;MTNLFILTVYAIIVALAFTKAIESLETQIVIEGDSDFLDEQLDKQELKELIEIKSKLESSYKIEEFKSLPLSIKNKSEDSSLDIDWDRCSIRDFEGGGRRAIRILDDDQEVPQEQVATIIVPGASSTVKVSDEKLDKPLFEDKKLKKATEKPDYFYLGLSIKVSQPDGNTKTHYLSLRFIPKKLLWKKALSLALEPK
;
A
#
# COMPACT_ATOMS: atom_id res chain seq x y z
N MET A 1 26.79 -18.50 -46.24
CA MET A 1 27.01 -19.08 -44.89
C MET A 1 27.02 -17.99 -43.81
N THR A 2 27.74 -16.87 -44.01
CA THR A 2 27.89 -15.78 -43.03
C THR A 2 26.58 -15.11 -42.60
N ASN A 3 25.64 -14.89 -43.52
CA ASN A 3 24.35 -14.25 -43.20
C ASN A 3 23.45 -15.10 -42.29
N LEU A 4 23.50 -16.43 -42.42
CA LEU A 4 22.70 -17.31 -41.58
C LEU A 4 23.24 -17.32 -40.14
N PHE A 5 24.56 -17.32 -39.99
CA PHE A 5 25.21 -17.25 -38.68
C PHE A 5 24.90 -15.92 -37.96
N ILE A 6 25.01 -14.81 -38.68
CA ILE A 6 24.68 -13.47 -38.13
C ILE A 6 23.21 -13.40 -37.72
N LEU A 7 22.29 -13.91 -38.55
CA LEU A 7 20.86 -13.95 -38.24
C LEU A 7 20.58 -14.78 -36.98
N THR A 8 21.21 -15.96 -36.85
CA THR A 8 21.03 -16.83 -35.68
C THR A 8 21.55 -16.18 -34.41
N VAL A 9 22.75 -15.58 -34.44
CA VAL A 9 23.31 -14.87 -33.27
C VAL A 9 22.42 -13.69 -32.88
N TYR A 10 21.94 -12.92 -33.86
CA TYR A 10 21.02 -11.82 -33.62
C TYR A 10 19.70 -12.30 -32.98
N ALA A 11 19.11 -13.36 -33.51
CA ALA A 11 17.90 -13.96 -32.96
C ALA A 11 18.07 -14.44 -31.51
N ILE A 12 19.23 -15.02 -31.17
CA ILE A 12 19.56 -15.43 -29.80
C ILE A 12 19.66 -14.21 -28.87
N ILE A 13 20.36 -13.15 -29.29
CA ILE A 13 20.50 -11.92 -28.49
C ILE A 13 19.14 -11.28 -28.24
N VAL A 14 18.32 -11.17 -29.28
CA VAL A 14 16.96 -10.64 -29.18
C VAL A 14 16.11 -11.50 -28.24
N ALA A 15 16.13 -12.81 -28.40
CA ALA A 15 15.41 -13.73 -27.52
C ALA A 15 15.84 -13.58 -26.05
N LEU A 16 17.15 -13.50 -25.78
CA LEU A 16 17.68 -13.28 -24.43
C LEU A 16 17.24 -11.92 -23.84
N ALA A 17 17.22 -10.87 -24.65
CA ALA A 17 16.74 -9.55 -24.24
C ALA A 17 15.25 -9.60 -23.88
N PHE A 18 14.42 -10.28 -24.69
CA PHE A 18 13.01 -10.48 -24.40
C PHE A 18 12.79 -11.31 -23.14
N THR A 19 13.55 -12.39 -22.92
CA THR A 19 13.45 -13.19 -21.69
C THR A 19 13.75 -12.35 -20.45
N LYS A 20 14.84 -11.57 -20.47
CA LYS A 20 15.17 -10.66 -19.37
C LYS A 20 14.11 -9.58 -19.14
N ALA A 21 13.52 -9.06 -20.22
CA ALA A 21 12.43 -8.10 -20.11
C ALA A 21 11.19 -8.72 -19.46
N ILE A 22 10.84 -9.96 -19.84
CA ILE A 22 9.73 -10.71 -19.22
C ILE A 22 10.00 -10.93 -17.73
N GLU A 23 11.19 -11.43 -17.38
CA GLU A 23 11.61 -11.69 -16.00
C GLU A 23 11.54 -10.42 -15.13
N SER A 24 11.96 -9.27 -15.68
CA SER A 24 11.89 -7.98 -14.98
C SER A 24 10.45 -7.51 -14.70
N LEU A 25 9.46 -7.98 -15.45
CA LEU A 25 8.05 -7.64 -15.20
C LEU A 25 7.42 -8.57 -14.16
N GLU A 26 7.91 -9.80 -14.03
CA GLU A 26 7.45 -10.73 -13.01
C GLU A 26 7.87 -10.36 -11.59
N THR A 27 8.84 -9.44 -11.45
CA THR A 27 9.23 -8.84 -10.17
C THR A 27 8.47 -7.56 -9.86
N GLN A 28 7.60 -7.09 -10.77
CA GLN A 28 6.77 -5.91 -10.57
C GLN A 28 5.31 -6.27 -10.32
N ILE A 29 4.71 -5.57 -9.37
CA ILE A 29 3.32 -5.74 -8.98
C ILE A 29 2.63 -4.38 -8.92
N VAL A 30 1.31 -4.38 -9.09
CA VAL A 30 0.46 -3.22 -8.84
C VAL A 30 -0.32 -3.51 -7.57
N ILE A 31 -0.36 -2.57 -6.64
CA ILE A 31 -1.24 -2.65 -5.48
C ILE A 31 -2.41 -1.71 -5.72
N GLU A 32 -3.63 -2.21 -5.56
CA GLU A 32 -4.84 -1.39 -5.65
C GLU A 32 -5.54 -1.39 -4.30
N GLY A 33 -5.93 -0.20 -3.83
CA GLY A 33 -6.80 -0.05 -2.67
C GLY A 33 -8.25 -0.28 -3.09
N ASP A 34 -8.99 -1.02 -2.28
CA ASP A 34 -10.41 -1.27 -2.49
C ASP A 34 -11.25 -0.14 -1.89
N SER A 35 -11.55 0.87 -2.71
CA SER A 35 -12.34 2.04 -2.29
C SER A 35 -13.75 1.66 -1.88
N ASP A 36 -14.37 0.73 -2.60
CA ASP A 36 -15.76 0.34 -2.36
C ASP A 36 -15.90 -0.34 -0.98
N PHE A 37 -14.96 -1.20 -0.62
CA PHE A 37 -14.91 -1.82 0.70
C PHE A 37 -14.69 -0.82 1.85
N LEU A 38 -13.92 0.24 1.59
CA LEU A 38 -13.69 1.30 2.56
C LEU A 38 -14.92 2.20 2.70
N ASP A 39 -15.52 2.61 1.58
CA ASP A 39 -16.72 3.44 1.55
C ASP A 39 -17.88 2.76 2.25
N GLU A 40 -18.09 1.46 2.05
CA GLU A 40 -19.09 0.69 2.79
C GLU A 40 -18.87 0.72 4.31
N GLN A 41 -17.63 0.66 4.78
CA GLN A 41 -17.33 0.73 6.21
C GLN A 41 -17.53 2.12 6.77
N LEU A 42 -17.15 3.15 6.01
CA LEU A 42 -17.38 4.54 6.39
C LEU A 42 -18.87 4.87 6.46
N ASP A 43 -19.67 4.36 5.52
CA ASP A 43 -21.13 4.47 5.53
C ASP A 43 -21.75 3.77 6.75
N LYS A 44 -21.39 2.50 6.98
CA LYS A 44 -21.92 1.71 8.12
C LYS A 44 -21.61 2.31 9.49
N GLN A 45 -20.52 3.08 9.59
CA GLN A 45 -20.08 3.70 10.84
C GLN A 45 -20.41 5.20 10.92
N GLU A 46 -21.15 5.73 9.94
CA GLU A 46 -21.54 7.16 9.86
C GLU A 46 -20.35 8.12 9.79
N LEU A 47 -19.22 7.65 9.25
CA LEU A 47 -17.96 8.40 9.14
C LEU A 47 -17.74 9.03 7.77
N LYS A 48 -18.56 8.69 6.77
CA LYS A 48 -18.32 9.10 5.38
C LYS A 48 -18.30 10.61 5.20
N GLU A 49 -19.11 11.36 5.92
CA GLU A 49 -19.10 12.83 5.86
C GLU A 49 -17.98 13.45 6.72
N LEU A 50 -17.47 12.71 7.70
CA LEU A 50 -16.50 13.21 8.69
C LEU A 50 -15.04 12.95 8.29
N ILE A 51 -14.76 11.85 7.58
CA ILE A 51 -13.40 11.40 7.31
C ILE A 51 -13.28 11.01 5.85
N GLU A 52 -12.15 11.37 5.23
CA GLU A 52 -11.74 10.89 3.92
C GLU A 52 -10.38 10.21 4.05
N ILE A 53 -10.28 8.96 3.61
CA ILE A 53 -9.04 8.17 3.68
C ILE A 53 -8.66 7.73 2.28
N LYS A 54 -7.42 8.01 1.89
CA LYS A 54 -6.86 7.71 0.57
C LYS A 54 -5.48 7.08 0.70
N SER A 55 -5.18 6.13 -0.17
CA SER A 55 -3.82 5.62 -0.34
C SER A 55 -3.29 6.04 -1.70
N LYS A 56 -2.18 6.78 -1.71
CA LYS A 56 -1.53 7.25 -2.95
C LYS A 56 -0.48 6.24 -3.38
N LEU A 57 -0.95 5.09 -3.86
CA LEU A 57 -0.07 4.01 -4.32
C LEU A 57 0.60 4.38 -5.64
N GLU A 58 1.82 3.91 -5.82
CA GLU A 58 2.58 4.07 -7.07
C GLU A 58 1.97 3.21 -8.19
N SER A 59 2.33 3.53 -9.43
CA SER A 59 1.81 2.85 -10.61
C SER A 59 2.19 1.36 -10.67
N SER A 60 3.33 1.01 -10.06
CA SER A 60 3.85 -0.34 -9.83
C SER A 60 4.95 -0.31 -8.78
N TYR A 61 5.16 -1.41 -8.08
CA TYR A 61 6.26 -1.63 -7.15
C TYR A 61 7.11 -2.80 -7.62
N LYS A 62 8.42 -2.72 -7.47
CA LYS A 62 9.19 -3.97 -7.34
C LYS A 62 8.83 -4.60 -6.01
N ILE A 63 8.65 -5.90 -6.02
CA ILE A 63 8.25 -6.66 -4.82
C ILE A 63 9.19 -6.38 -3.63
N GLU A 64 10.50 -6.35 -3.87
CA GLU A 64 11.53 -6.09 -2.87
C GLU A 64 11.56 -4.64 -2.34
N GLU A 65 10.94 -3.71 -3.06
CA GLU A 65 10.88 -2.28 -2.72
C GLU A 65 9.55 -1.91 -2.03
N PHE A 66 8.57 -2.83 -2.00
CA PHE A 66 7.27 -2.60 -1.36
C PHE A 66 7.36 -2.73 0.16
N LYS A 67 7.89 -1.69 0.81
CA LYS A 67 8.16 -1.66 2.27
C LYS A 67 7.15 -0.87 3.09
N SER A 68 6.33 -0.03 2.47
CA SER A 68 5.38 0.81 3.21
C SER A 68 4.16 1.18 2.37
N LEU A 69 3.08 1.52 3.07
CA LEU A 69 1.82 2.00 2.52
C LEU A 69 1.72 3.51 2.76
N PRO A 70 1.67 4.33 1.70
CA PRO A 70 1.33 5.73 1.83
C PRO A 70 -0.15 5.87 2.15
N LEU A 71 -0.46 6.62 3.20
CA LEU A 71 -1.82 6.86 3.67
C LEU A 71 -2.03 8.35 3.87
N SER A 72 -3.15 8.85 3.39
CA SER A 72 -3.61 10.22 3.58
C SER A 72 -4.98 10.19 4.23
N ILE A 73 -5.10 10.84 5.37
CA ILE A 73 -6.34 10.93 6.14
C ILE A 73 -6.68 12.40 6.26
N LYS A 74 -7.89 12.76 5.83
CA LYS A 74 -8.42 14.11 5.91
C LYS A 74 -9.61 14.13 6.85
N ASN A 75 -9.55 15.04 7.81
CA ASN A 75 -10.68 15.38 8.65
C ASN A 75 -11.57 16.38 7.91
N LYS A 76 -12.78 15.94 7.56
CA LYS A 76 -13.80 16.75 6.88
C LYS A 76 -14.80 17.36 7.86
N SER A 77 -14.76 16.97 9.13
CA SER A 77 -15.63 17.57 10.13
C SER A 77 -15.26 19.04 10.38
N GLU A 78 -16.24 19.80 10.86
CA GLU A 78 -16.09 21.23 11.15
C GLU A 78 -15.58 21.49 12.57
N ASP A 79 -15.84 20.56 13.50
CA ASP A 79 -15.67 20.79 14.93
C ASP A 79 -14.99 19.64 15.69
N SER A 80 -14.93 18.44 15.12
CA SER A 80 -14.44 17.24 15.78
C SER A 80 -12.98 16.96 15.42
N SER A 81 -12.15 16.52 16.36
CA SER A 81 -10.79 16.05 16.05
C SER A 81 -10.75 14.54 15.81
N LEU A 82 -9.80 14.11 14.99
CA LEU A 82 -9.52 12.68 14.77
C LEU A 82 -8.19 12.34 15.41
N ASP A 83 -8.18 11.31 16.26
CA ASP A 83 -6.96 10.78 16.85
C ASP A 83 -6.71 9.37 16.31
N ILE A 84 -5.62 9.18 15.60
CA ILE A 84 -5.21 7.87 15.09
C ILE A 84 -4.29 7.22 16.12
N ASP A 85 -4.75 6.14 16.73
CA ASP A 85 -4.01 5.35 17.70
C ASP A 85 -3.21 4.27 16.96
N TRP A 86 -1.95 4.58 16.65
CA TRP A 86 -1.08 3.71 15.86
C TRP A 86 -0.71 2.40 16.58
N ASP A 87 -0.66 2.39 17.91
CA ASP A 87 -0.40 1.15 18.66
C ASP A 87 -1.54 0.14 18.58
N ARG A 88 -2.74 0.61 18.24
CA ARG A 88 -3.91 -0.23 17.95
C ARG A 88 -4.11 -0.50 16.45
N CYS A 89 -3.27 0.06 15.59
CA CYS A 89 -3.29 -0.22 14.16
C CYS A 89 -2.54 -1.53 13.86
N SER A 90 -2.95 -2.22 12.81
CA SER A 90 -2.36 -3.51 12.43
C SER A 90 -2.30 -3.70 10.92
N ILE A 91 -1.30 -4.47 10.47
CA ILE A 91 -1.26 -5.01 9.11
C ILE A 91 -1.58 -6.50 9.21
N ARG A 92 -2.60 -6.95 8.46
CA ARG A 92 -2.92 -8.37 8.34
C ARG A 92 -2.52 -8.88 6.97
N ASP A 93 -1.76 -9.96 6.93
CA ASP A 93 -1.36 -10.59 5.68
C ASP A 93 -2.47 -11.45 5.04
N PHE A 94 -2.15 -12.03 3.89
CA PHE A 94 -3.03 -12.89 3.09
C PHE A 94 -3.51 -14.15 3.83
N GLU A 95 -2.79 -14.57 4.88
CA GLU A 95 -3.09 -15.77 5.67
C GLU A 95 -3.81 -15.41 6.98
N GLY A 96 -4.12 -14.13 7.20
CA GLY A 96 -4.77 -13.62 8.41
C GLY A 96 -3.80 -13.33 9.56
N GLY A 97 -2.49 -13.51 9.36
CA GLY A 97 -1.46 -13.16 10.33
C GLY A 97 -1.40 -11.64 10.55
N GLY A 98 -1.71 -11.19 11.76
CA GLY A 98 -1.69 -9.79 12.16
C GLY A 98 -0.37 -9.40 12.82
N ARG A 99 0.15 -8.22 12.45
CA ARG A 99 1.32 -7.57 13.07
C ARG A 99 1.04 -6.08 13.28
N ARG A 100 1.82 -5.43 14.14
CA ARG A 100 1.66 -4.00 14.42
C ARG A 100 1.90 -3.18 13.16
N ALA A 101 1.07 -2.15 12.97
CA ALA A 101 1.29 -1.15 11.95
C ALA A 101 2.12 -0.02 12.56
N ILE A 102 3.29 0.24 11.97
CA ILE A 102 4.23 1.25 12.42
C ILE A 102 4.15 2.45 11.49
N ARG A 103 3.85 3.64 12.03
CA ARG A 103 3.97 4.89 11.29
C ARG A 103 5.46 5.22 11.15
N ILE A 104 5.93 5.32 9.91
CA ILE A 104 7.30 5.72 9.58
C ILE A 104 7.38 7.25 9.58
N LEU A 105 8.33 7.78 10.34
CA LEU A 105 8.87 9.13 10.19
C LEU A 105 10.15 9.07 9.35
N ASP A 106 10.44 10.13 8.59
CA ASP A 106 11.52 10.09 7.57
C ASP A 106 12.93 9.78 8.15
N ASP A 107 13.13 9.95 9.46
CA ASP A 107 14.40 9.67 10.17
C ASP A 107 14.37 8.36 11.01
N ASP A 108 13.29 7.57 10.96
CA ASP A 108 13.17 6.37 11.80
C ASP A 108 14.10 5.25 11.35
N GLN A 109 15.13 4.96 12.15
CA GLN A 109 15.98 3.78 12.00
C GLN A 109 15.63 2.64 12.97
N GLU A 110 14.82 2.93 13.99
CA GLU A 110 14.42 1.96 15.02
C GLU A 110 12.91 1.87 15.13
N VAL A 111 12.43 0.66 15.41
CA VAL A 111 11.00 0.42 15.64
C VAL A 111 10.65 0.92 17.04
N PRO A 112 9.74 1.89 17.18
CA PRO A 112 9.36 2.39 18.49
C PRO A 112 8.59 1.33 19.28
N GLN A 113 8.83 1.28 20.60
CA GLN A 113 8.03 0.44 21.50
C GLN A 113 6.59 0.94 21.60
N GLU A 114 6.41 2.26 21.70
CA GLU A 114 5.11 2.94 21.73
C GLU A 114 5.05 4.03 20.66
N GLN A 115 3.87 4.23 20.07
CA GLN A 115 3.68 5.17 18.98
C GLN A 115 2.77 6.33 19.41
N VAL A 116 3.29 7.55 19.25
CA VAL A 116 2.52 8.77 19.52
C VAL A 116 1.33 8.84 18.55
N ALA A 117 0.13 8.97 19.11
CA ALA A 117 -1.08 9.16 18.33
C ALA A 117 -0.99 10.37 17.40
N THR A 118 -1.63 10.28 16.23
CA THR A 118 -1.71 11.42 15.30
C THR A 118 -3.05 12.10 15.45
N ILE A 119 -3.03 13.37 15.89
CA ILE A 119 -4.22 14.21 16.00
C ILE A 119 -4.38 14.99 14.70
N ILE A 120 -5.56 14.92 14.10
CA ILE A 120 -5.95 15.66 12.89
C ILE A 120 -7.13 16.56 13.27
N VAL A 121 -6.84 17.86 13.38
CA VAL A 121 -7.83 18.89 13.69
C VAL A 121 -8.85 19.07 12.54
N PRO A 122 -10.03 19.66 12.81
CA PRO A 122 -11.04 19.93 11.78
C PRO A 122 -10.48 20.57 10.51
N GLY A 123 -10.92 20.10 9.35
CA GLY A 123 -10.50 20.57 8.03
C GLY A 123 -9.06 20.21 7.61
N ALA A 124 -8.23 19.67 8.51
CA ALA A 124 -6.83 19.34 8.22
C ALA A 124 -6.67 17.94 7.60
N SER A 125 -5.48 17.69 7.05
CA SER A 125 -5.09 16.37 6.53
C SER A 125 -3.72 15.97 7.04
N SER A 126 -3.54 14.68 7.30
CA SER A 126 -2.25 14.07 7.60
C SER A 126 -1.88 13.07 6.50
N THR A 127 -0.63 13.10 6.08
CA THR A 127 -0.06 12.12 5.16
C THR A 127 1.08 11.41 5.87
N VAL A 128 1.01 10.09 5.90
CA VAL A 128 1.97 9.23 6.61
C VAL A 128 2.34 8.03 5.76
N LYS A 129 3.48 7.42 6.05
CA LYS A 129 3.84 6.10 5.55
C LYS A 129 3.65 5.11 6.69
N VAL A 130 3.10 3.94 6.38
CA VAL A 130 2.84 2.88 7.37
C VAL A 130 3.55 1.61 6.92
N SER A 131 4.32 1.01 7.82
CA SER A 131 4.97 -0.29 7.60
C SER A 131 4.66 -1.24 8.76
N ASP A 132 5.36 -2.37 8.82
CA ASP A 132 5.36 -3.24 9.99
C ASP A 132 6.64 -3.04 10.81
N GLU A 133 6.88 -3.93 11.77
CA GLU A 133 8.06 -3.91 12.63
C GLU A 133 9.37 -4.27 11.90
N LYS A 134 9.35 -4.47 10.57
CA LYS A 134 10.53 -4.79 9.76
C LYS A 134 10.77 -3.69 8.73
N LEU A 135 11.06 -2.47 9.21
CA LEU A 135 11.18 -1.24 8.41
C LEU A 135 12.07 -1.36 7.16
N ASP A 136 13.17 -2.10 7.25
CA ASP A 136 14.12 -2.27 6.13
C ASP A 136 13.73 -3.36 5.13
N LYS A 137 12.73 -4.18 5.44
CA LYS A 137 12.33 -5.34 4.64
C LYS A 137 11.03 -5.05 3.88
N PRO A 138 10.78 -5.78 2.78
CA PRO A 138 9.49 -5.75 2.12
C PRO A 138 8.38 -6.12 3.12
N LEU A 139 7.22 -5.49 2.99
CA LEU A 139 6.06 -5.79 3.81
C LEU A 139 5.71 -7.28 3.71
N PHE A 140 5.82 -7.88 2.54
CA PHE A 140 5.47 -9.27 2.35
C PHE A 140 6.58 -10.00 1.60
N GLU A 141 6.74 -11.28 1.90
CA GLU A 141 7.65 -12.13 1.15
C GLU A 141 7.24 -12.23 -0.32
N ASP A 142 8.23 -12.28 -1.22
CA ASP A 142 8.00 -12.31 -2.66
C ASP A 142 7.06 -13.43 -3.10
N LYS A 143 7.20 -14.61 -2.50
CA LYS A 143 6.36 -15.78 -2.80
C LYS A 143 4.91 -15.52 -2.44
N LYS A 144 4.64 -14.85 -1.31
CA LYS A 144 3.28 -14.53 -0.86
C LYS A 144 2.63 -13.50 -1.79
N LEU A 145 3.36 -12.44 -2.14
CA LEU A 145 2.85 -11.44 -3.09
C LEU A 145 2.58 -12.02 -4.47
N LYS A 146 3.52 -12.80 -5.03
CA LYS A 146 3.32 -13.45 -6.34
C LYS A 146 2.09 -14.35 -6.34
N LYS A 147 1.95 -15.20 -5.31
CA LYS A 147 0.77 -16.06 -5.16
C LYS A 147 -0.54 -15.25 -5.11
N ALA A 148 -0.56 -14.13 -4.39
CA ALA A 148 -1.72 -13.24 -4.31
C ALA A 148 -2.06 -12.55 -5.65
N THR A 149 -1.07 -12.37 -6.55
CA THR A 149 -1.33 -11.86 -7.91
C THR A 149 -1.88 -12.93 -8.86
N GLU A 150 -1.54 -14.21 -8.65
CA GLU A 150 -2.00 -15.33 -9.48
C GLU A 150 -3.40 -15.80 -9.08
N LYS A 151 -3.64 -15.91 -7.77
CA LYS A 151 -4.95 -16.17 -7.18
C LYS A 151 -5.35 -14.93 -6.40
N PRO A 152 -6.33 -14.14 -6.88
CA PRO A 152 -6.71 -12.89 -6.25
C PRO A 152 -6.94 -13.07 -4.75
N ASP A 153 -6.08 -12.39 -3.98
CA ASP A 153 -6.09 -12.38 -2.53
C ASP A 153 -5.86 -10.95 -2.05
N TYR A 154 -6.04 -10.70 -0.77
CA TYR A 154 -5.96 -9.37 -0.20
C TYR A 154 -5.24 -9.34 1.14
N PHE A 155 -4.70 -8.18 1.47
CA PHE A 155 -4.19 -7.88 2.80
C PHE A 155 -4.89 -6.64 3.35
N TYR A 156 -4.78 -6.41 4.65
CA TYR A 156 -5.47 -5.31 5.32
C TYR A 156 -4.53 -4.40 6.09
N LEU A 157 -4.84 -3.10 6.08
CA LEU A 157 -4.41 -2.15 7.10
C LEU A 157 -5.61 -1.82 8.00
N GLY A 158 -5.56 -2.28 9.25
CA GLY A 158 -6.51 -1.91 10.29
C GLY A 158 -6.11 -0.59 10.94
N LEU A 159 -7.03 0.38 10.95
CA LEU A 159 -6.88 1.68 11.60
C LEU A 159 -7.80 1.78 12.81
N SER A 160 -7.26 2.29 13.92
CA SER A 160 -8.02 2.67 15.11
C SER A 160 -8.12 4.19 15.15
N ILE A 161 -9.30 4.73 14.87
CA ILE A 161 -9.55 6.18 14.81
C ILE A 161 -10.51 6.54 15.92
N LYS A 162 -10.10 7.42 16.81
CA LYS A 162 -10.98 8.04 17.81
C LYS A 162 -11.46 9.38 17.27
N VAL A 163 -12.76 9.57 17.24
CA VAL A 163 -13.39 10.85 16.93
C VAL A 163 -13.73 11.52 18.25
N SER A 164 -13.19 12.71 18.47
CA SER A 164 -13.38 13.51 19.69
C SER A 164 -14.22 14.74 19.35
N GLN A 165 -15.42 14.81 19.93
CA GLN A 165 -16.39 15.88 19.71
C GLN A 165 -16.17 17.04 20.69
N PRO A 166 -16.63 18.27 20.35
CA PRO A 166 -16.48 19.45 21.20
C PRO A 166 -17.13 19.33 22.59
N ASP A 167 -18.18 18.50 22.71
CA ASP A 167 -18.91 18.23 23.95
C ASP A 167 -18.14 17.30 24.92
N GLY A 168 -16.95 16.83 24.51
CA GLY A 168 -16.11 15.91 25.26
C GLY A 168 -16.45 14.44 25.01
N ASN A 169 -17.46 14.12 24.19
CA ASN A 169 -17.74 12.75 23.80
C ASN A 169 -16.67 12.24 22.85
N THR A 170 -16.22 11.01 23.08
CA THR A 170 -15.25 10.35 22.21
C THR A 170 -15.77 8.98 21.80
N LYS A 171 -15.62 8.66 20.51
CA LYS A 171 -16.02 7.36 19.95
C LYS A 171 -14.88 6.78 19.15
N THR A 172 -14.50 5.54 19.47
CA THR A 172 -13.45 4.82 18.74
C THR A 172 -14.08 3.97 17.64
N HIS A 173 -13.49 4.06 16.46
CA HIS A 173 -13.88 3.37 15.25
C HIS A 173 -12.72 2.54 14.72
N TYR A 174 -13.03 1.34 14.26
CA TYR A 174 -12.06 0.46 13.63
C TYR A 174 -12.39 0.33 12.15
N LEU A 175 -11.45 0.71 11.29
CA LEU A 175 -11.58 0.64 9.84
C LEU A 175 -10.55 -0.33 9.27
N SER A 176 -10.93 -1.15 8.30
CA SER A 176 -10.00 -2.01 7.57
C SER A 176 -9.88 -1.53 6.13
N LEU A 177 -8.71 -1.04 5.75
CA LEU A 177 -8.40 -0.78 4.34
C LEU A 177 -7.96 -2.08 3.69
N ARG A 178 -8.62 -2.49 2.62
CA ARG A 178 -8.31 -3.69 1.85
C ARG A 178 -7.44 -3.33 0.65
N PHE A 179 -6.38 -4.09 0.44
CA PHE A 179 -5.45 -3.91 -0.68
C PHE A 179 -5.31 -5.20 -1.47
N ILE A 180 -5.30 -5.07 -2.80
CA ILE A 180 -5.32 -6.19 -3.74
C ILE A 180 -4.07 -6.10 -4.62
N PRO A 181 -3.12 -7.03 -4.48
CA PRO A 181 -2.00 -7.17 -5.41
C PRO A 181 -2.47 -7.68 -6.77
N LYS A 182 -1.97 -7.07 -7.84
CA LYS A 182 -2.22 -7.48 -9.22
C LYS A 182 -0.92 -7.58 -10.00
N LYS A 183 -0.88 -8.50 -10.98
CA LYS A 183 0.25 -8.59 -11.92
C LYS A 183 0.29 -7.35 -12.79
N LEU A 184 1.48 -6.81 -13.05
CA LEU A 184 1.63 -5.72 -13.99
C LEU A 184 1.33 -6.21 -15.41
N LEU A 185 0.32 -5.62 -16.05
CA LEU A 185 -0.05 -5.96 -17.42
C LEU A 185 0.99 -5.42 -18.41
N TRP A 186 1.36 -6.23 -19.41
CA TRP A 186 2.32 -5.86 -20.46
C TRP A 186 2.07 -4.51 -21.13
N LYS A 187 0.80 -4.17 -21.38
CA LYS A 187 0.45 -2.87 -21.96
C LYS A 187 0.85 -1.69 -21.05
N LYS A 188 0.65 -1.84 -19.75
CA LYS A 188 0.99 -0.84 -18.72
C LYS A 188 2.50 -0.82 -18.46
N ALA A 189 3.15 -1.98 -18.50
CA ALA A 189 4.60 -2.10 -18.44
C ALA A 189 5.29 -1.38 -19.61
N LEU A 190 4.79 -1.57 -20.83
CA LEU A 190 5.33 -0.91 -22.02
C LEU A 190 5.18 0.61 -21.94
N SER A 191 4.04 1.11 -21.47
CA SER A 191 3.84 2.56 -21.30
C SER A 191 4.81 3.13 -20.26
N LEU A 192 5.00 2.46 -19.11
CA LEU A 192 5.96 2.89 -18.08
C LEU A 192 7.41 2.88 -18.57
N ALA A 193 7.79 1.91 -19.41
CA ALA A 193 9.14 1.82 -19.97
C ALA A 193 9.43 2.90 -21.03
N LEU A 194 8.39 3.48 -21.63
CA LEU A 194 8.48 4.51 -22.67
C LEU A 194 8.31 5.94 -22.12
N GLU A 195 7.97 6.09 -20.84
CA GLU A 195 7.96 7.40 -20.18
C GLU A 195 9.41 7.90 -20.00
N PRO A 196 9.75 9.12 -20.47
CA PRO A 196 11.07 9.69 -20.25
C PRO A 196 11.28 9.96 -18.76
N LYS A 197 12.38 9.45 -18.23
CA LYS A 197 12.85 9.71 -16.85
C LYS A 197 13.52 11.07 -16.73
#